data_AF-A0A8J4XE31-F1
#
_entry.id   AF-A0A8J4XE31-F1
#
_cell.length_a   1.000
_cell.length_b   1.000
_cell.length_c   1.000
_cell.angle_alpha   90.00
_cell.angle_beta   90.00
_cell.angle_gamma   90.00
#
_symmetry.space_group_name_H-M   'P 1'
#
loop_
_entity.id
_entity.type
_entity.pdbx_description
1 polymer ?
#
loop_
_entity_poly.entity_id
_entity_poly.type
_entity_poly.pdbx_seq_one_letter_code
_entity_poly.pdbx_strand_id
1 'polypeptide(L)'
;MEPFLQLAPHSLAIVLSRRAPADSRGGVTESAEPPRHHTGYEVFAEFKALNTEHFWNKMVADAIAETFFLGWLDEHVLLIQGKEEHLEALREAWTRRSLKAPRGFDIKYL
;
A
#
# COMPACT_ATOMS: atom_id res chain seq x y z
N MET A 1 4.15 3.51 29.08
CA MET A 1 4.65 2.84 27.88
C MET A 1 3.42 2.26 27.19
N GLU A 2 3.07 2.77 26.02
CA GLU A 2 2.05 2.13 25.20
C GLU A 2 2.58 0.75 24.77
N PRO A 3 1.76 -0.32 24.84
CA PRO A 3 2.18 -1.62 24.39
C PRO A 3 2.44 -1.59 22.88
N PHE A 4 3.70 -1.77 22.47
CA PHE A 4 4.05 -1.92 21.06
C PHE A 4 3.64 -3.32 20.62
N LEU A 5 2.62 -3.41 19.76
CA LEU A 5 2.23 -4.68 19.16
C LEU A 5 3.15 -4.95 17.96
N GLN A 6 4.20 -5.74 18.18
CA GLN A 6 5.06 -6.22 17.09
C GLN A 6 4.41 -7.44 16.43
N LEU A 7 3.75 -7.23 15.29
CA LEU A 7 3.10 -8.30 14.51
C LEU A 7 4.14 -9.26 13.90
N ALA A 8 5.26 -8.72 13.43
CA ALA A 8 6.42 -9.48 12.94
C ALA A 8 7.70 -8.64 13.06
N PRO A 9 8.88 -9.25 13.19
CA PRO A 9 10.15 -8.52 13.14
C PRO A 9 10.36 -7.85 11.78
N HIS A 10 10.83 -6.60 11.84
CA HIS A 10 11.09 -5.75 10.68
C HIS A 10 9.90 -5.69 9.71
N SER A 11 8.72 -5.45 10.29
CA SER A 11 7.48 -5.32 9.52
C SER A 11 6.90 -3.91 9.61
N LEU A 12 6.16 -3.55 8.58
CA LEU A 12 5.42 -2.29 8.47
C LEU A 12 3.99 -2.61 8.04
N ALA A 13 3.02 -2.00 8.71
CA ALA A 13 1.59 -2.20 8.46
C ALA A 13 1.05 -0.98 7.72
N ILE A 14 0.71 -1.16 6.45
CA ILE A 14 0.08 -0.10 5.65
C ILE A 14 -1.43 -0.27 5.77
N VAL A 15 -2.09 0.67 6.43
CA VAL A 15 -3.55 0.66 6.56
C VAL A 15 -4.18 1.36 5.37
N LEU A 16 -4.97 0.59 4.64
CA LEU A 16 -5.68 0.97 3.43
C LEU A 16 -7.17 1.06 3.72
N SER A 17 -7.84 2.05 3.14
CA SER A 17 -9.29 2.08 3.06
C SER A 17 -9.73 1.95 1.61
N ARG A 18 -10.74 1.13 1.32
CA ARG A 18 -11.35 1.09 -0.01
C ARG A 18 -11.96 2.45 -0.34
N ARG A 19 -11.61 2.98 -1.51
CA ARG A 19 -12.25 4.15 -2.07
C ARG A 19 -13.63 3.71 -2.55
N ALA A 20 -14.70 4.34 -2.04
CA ALA A 20 -16.04 4.08 -2.53
C ALA A 20 -16.06 4.30 -4.06
N PRO A 21 -16.73 3.44 -4.84
CA PRO A 21 -16.99 3.76 -6.23
C PRO A 21 -17.74 5.09 -6.24
N ALA A 22 -17.23 6.08 -6.97
CA ALA A 22 -17.92 7.36 -7.09
C ALA A 22 -19.32 7.06 -7.67
N ASP A 23 -20.36 7.34 -6.89
CA ASP A 23 -21.74 7.12 -7.31
C ASP A 23 -21.98 7.78 -8.68
N SER A 24 -22.57 6.97 -9.56
CA SER A 24 -22.90 7.27 -10.94
C SER A 24 -23.56 8.64 -11.12
N ARG A 25 -22.90 9.56 -11.81
CA ARG A 25 -23.58 10.67 -12.50
C ARG A 25 -23.40 10.50 -14.00
N GLY A 26 -24.38 9.82 -14.61
CA GLY A 26 -24.73 9.93 -16.03
C GLY A 26 -23.74 9.33 -17.02
N GLY A 27 -24.04 8.11 -17.48
CA GLY A 27 -23.39 7.51 -18.63
C GLY A 27 -23.19 6.02 -18.45
N VAL A 28 -23.99 5.22 -19.14
CA VAL A 28 -23.78 3.78 -19.29
C VAL A 28 -22.50 3.62 -20.11
N THR A 29 -21.34 3.54 -19.43
CA THR A 29 -20.15 2.93 -20.02
C THR A 29 -20.02 1.56 -19.40
N GLU A 30 -20.37 0.58 -20.23
CA GLU A 30 -20.21 -0.85 -20.06
C GLU A 30 -18.74 -1.18 -19.76
N SER A 31 -18.36 -1.07 -18.50
CA SER A 31 -17.15 -1.64 -17.92
C SER A 31 -17.47 -1.99 -16.48
N ALA A 32 -18.52 -2.82 -16.33
CA ALA A 32 -18.77 -3.56 -15.11
C ALA A 32 -17.69 -4.63 -14.98
N GLU A 33 -16.46 -4.23 -14.67
CA GLU A 33 -15.56 -5.18 -14.05
C GLU A 33 -16.22 -5.58 -12.72
N PRO A 34 -16.44 -6.89 -12.47
CA PRO A 34 -17.01 -7.34 -11.22
C PRO A 34 -16.18 -6.80 -10.06
N PRO A 35 -16.74 -6.67 -8.82
CA PRO A 35 -15.96 -6.27 -7.66
C PRO A 35 -14.75 -7.20 -7.56
N ARG A 36 -13.58 -6.70 -7.99
CA ARG A 36 -12.35 -7.46 -7.95
C ARG A 36 -12.03 -7.63 -6.47
N HIS A 37 -12.16 -8.85 -6.00
CA HIS A 37 -11.48 -9.27 -4.80
C HIS A 37 -9.99 -9.23 -5.12
N HIS A 38 -9.37 -8.06 -4.95
CA HIS A 38 -7.93 -7.96 -5.07
C HIS A 38 -7.34 -8.89 -4.01
N THR A 39 -6.57 -9.87 -4.47
CA THR A 39 -5.81 -10.68 -3.52
C THR A 39 -4.80 -9.77 -2.84
N GLY A 40 -4.49 -10.01 -1.56
CA GLY A 40 -3.54 -9.17 -0.83
C GLY A 40 -2.18 -9.02 -1.52
N TYR A 41 -1.79 -10.05 -2.26
CA TYR A 41 -0.59 -10.05 -3.09
C TYR A 41 -0.70 -9.13 -4.31
N GLU A 42 -1.86 -9.05 -4.98
CA GLU A 42 -2.08 -8.09 -6.07
C GLU A 42 -1.99 -6.65 -5.58
N VAL A 43 -2.60 -6.35 -4.42
CA VAL A 43 -2.50 -5.04 -3.78
C VAL A 43 -1.04 -4.67 -3.49
N PHE A 44 -0.26 -5.64 -3.00
CA PHE A 44 1.17 -5.47 -2.78
C PHE A 44 1.96 -5.26 -4.09
N ALA A 45 1.73 -6.10 -5.10
CA ALA A 45 2.43 -6.01 -6.37
C ALA A 45 2.16 -4.68 -7.07
N GLU A 46 0.92 -4.19 -7.02
CA GLU A 46 0.55 -2.89 -7.54
C GLU A 46 1.16 -1.75 -6.72
N PHE A 47 1.08 -1.80 -5.38
CA PHE A 47 1.76 -0.83 -4.50
C PHE A 47 3.24 -0.72 -4.86
N LYS A 48 3.90 -1.87 -5.02
CA LYS A 48 5.31 -1.97 -5.36
C LYS A 48 5.59 -1.37 -6.73
N ALA A 49 4.84 -1.74 -7.77
CA ALA A 49 5.00 -1.19 -9.11
C ALA A 49 4.83 0.34 -9.13
N LEU A 50 3.72 0.85 -8.57
CA LEU A 50 3.39 2.27 -8.56
C LEU A 50 4.45 3.13 -7.87
N ASN A 51 5.11 2.61 -6.84
CA ASN A 51 6.09 3.39 -6.09
C ASN A 51 7.54 3.11 -6.52
N THR A 52 7.80 2.04 -7.28
CA THR A 52 9.11 1.78 -7.90
C THR A 52 9.26 2.56 -9.21
N GLU A 53 8.21 2.63 -10.03
CA GLU A 53 8.25 3.25 -11.37
C GLU A 53 8.22 4.78 -11.34
N HIS A 54 7.72 5.39 -10.25
CA HIS A 54 7.23 6.77 -10.26
C HIS A 54 7.91 7.73 -9.28
N PHE A 55 9.17 7.49 -8.92
CA PHE A 55 9.83 8.27 -7.88
C PHE A 55 11.09 9.04 -8.30
N TRP A 56 11.07 10.32 -7.93
CA TRP A 56 12.20 11.25 -8.00
C TRP A 56 13.26 10.95 -6.93
N ASN A 57 12.97 10.02 -6.00
CA ASN A 57 13.87 9.60 -4.93
C ASN A 57 14.22 8.12 -5.08
N LYS A 58 15.40 7.85 -5.63
CA LYS A 58 15.94 6.50 -5.85
C LYS A 58 15.96 5.66 -4.58
N MET A 59 16.24 6.27 -3.42
CA MET A 59 16.30 5.55 -2.14
C MET A 59 14.95 4.93 -1.75
N VAL A 60 13.84 5.64 -1.99
CA VAL A 60 12.50 5.13 -1.69
C VAL A 60 12.10 4.03 -2.67
N ALA A 61 12.45 4.19 -3.96
CA ALA A 61 12.20 3.17 -4.97
C ALA A 61 12.97 1.87 -4.66
N ASP A 62 14.26 1.97 -4.32
CA ASP A 62 15.10 0.83 -3.91
C ASP A 62 14.54 0.19 -2.62
N ALA A 63 14.16 0.99 -1.62
CA ALA A 63 13.55 0.50 -0.39
C ALA A 63 12.28 -0.32 -0.65
N ILE A 64 11.40 0.17 -1.53
CA ILE A 64 10.16 -0.52 -1.90
C ILE A 64 10.43 -1.79 -2.71
N ALA A 65 11.41 -1.75 -3.63
CA ALA A 65 11.85 -2.91 -4.39
C ALA A 65 12.36 -4.05 -3.47
N GLU A 66 13.01 -3.69 -2.37
CA GLU A 66 13.56 -4.63 -1.38
C GLU A 66 12.57 -5.04 -0.27
N THR A 67 11.31 -4.59 -0.34
CA THR A 67 10.26 -5.08 0.57
C THR A 67 9.56 -6.34 0.05
N PHE A 68 9.02 -7.13 0.99
CA PHE A 68 8.34 -8.39 0.75
C PHE A 68 6.94 -8.39 1.35
N PHE A 69 6.01 -9.11 0.71
CA PHE A 69 4.67 -9.32 1.23
C PHE A 69 4.71 -10.29 2.43
N LEU A 70 4.13 -9.88 3.56
CA LEU A 70 3.91 -10.75 4.72
C LEU A 70 2.48 -11.22 4.84
N GLY A 71 1.51 -10.36 4.51
CA GLY A 71 0.12 -10.71 4.69
C GLY A 71 -0.85 -9.59 4.38
N TRP A 72 -2.11 -9.99 4.32
CA TRP A 72 -3.25 -9.12 4.05
C TRP A 72 -4.32 -9.41 5.09
N LEU A 73 -4.52 -8.47 6.01
CA LEU A 73 -5.41 -8.65 7.15
C LEU A 73 -6.70 -7.88 6.91
N ASP A 74 -7.82 -8.59 7.08
CA ASP A 74 -9.18 -8.06 7.06
C ASP A 74 -9.54 -7.22 5.82
N GLU A 75 -8.89 -7.43 4.69
CA GLU A 75 -9.04 -6.59 3.49
C GLU A 75 -8.65 -5.10 3.65
N HIS A 76 -7.90 -4.74 4.69
CA HIS A 76 -7.53 -3.35 4.98
C HIS A 76 -6.05 -3.15 5.31
N VAL A 77 -5.35 -4.15 5.83
CA VAL A 77 -3.96 -3.97 6.28
C VAL A 77 -3.01 -4.79 5.43
N LEU A 78 -2.17 -4.08 4.68
CA LEU A 78 -1.07 -4.67 3.92
C LEU A 78 0.16 -4.72 4.82
N LEU A 79 0.54 -5.93 5.23
CA LEU A 79 1.73 -6.15 6.04
C LEU A 79 2.90 -6.48 5.12
N ILE A 80 3.98 -5.71 5.25
CA ILE A 80 5.21 -5.90 4.48
C ILE A 80 6.42 -6.07 5.40
N GLN A 81 7.44 -6.77 4.91
CA GLN A 81 8.74 -6.93 5.58
C GLN A 81 9.83 -6.22 4.78
N GLY A 82 10.84 -5.73 5.46
CA GLY A 82 12.03 -5.18 4.83
C GLY A 82 13.13 -4.96 5.87
N LYS A 83 14.28 -4.42 5.46
CA LYS A 83 15.29 -3.94 6.41
C LYS A 83 14.79 -2.65 7.07
N GLU A 84 15.24 -2.37 8.29
CA GLU A 84 14.79 -1.18 9.02
C GLU A 84 15.05 0.12 8.25
N GLU A 85 16.21 0.23 7.59
CA GLU A 85 16.55 1.38 6.72
C GLU A 85 15.55 1.58 5.57
N HIS A 86 15.03 0.49 5.01
CA HIS A 86 14.01 0.56 3.96
C HIS A 86 12.66 0.96 4.53
N LEU A 87 12.27 0.40 5.68
CA LEU A 87 11.00 0.72 6.33
C LEU A 87 10.95 2.18 6.77
N GLU A 88 12.05 2.72 7.29
CA GLU A 88 12.18 4.15 7.60
C GLU A 88 12.03 5.04 6.36
N ALA A 89 12.63 4.65 5.24
CA ALA A 89 12.45 5.37 3.98
C ALA A 89 10.97 5.39 3.53
N LEU A 90 10.22 4.30 3.74
CA LEU A 90 8.77 4.26 3.48
C LEU A 90 7.99 5.16 4.43
N ARG A 91 8.31 5.17 5.74
CA ARG A 91 7.68 6.05 6.74
C ARG A 91 7.90 7.53 6.41
N GLU A 92 9.12 7.88 5.99
CA GLU A 92 9.45 9.23 5.57
C GLU A 92 8.69 9.62 4.29
N ALA A 93 8.64 8.74 3.29
CA ALA A 93 7.88 8.96 2.06
C ALA A 93 6.38 9.16 2.34
N TRP A 94 5.82 8.40 3.28
CA TRP A 94 4.44 8.61 3.73
C TRP A 94 4.23 9.98 4.37
N THR A 95 5.12 10.36 5.29
CA THR A 95 5.07 11.67 5.97
C THR A 95 5.12 12.83 4.97
N ARG A 96 5.92 12.67 3.91
CA ARG A 96 6.04 13.62 2.80
C ARG A 96 4.89 13.54 1.78
N ARG A 97 3.89 12.67 2.01
CA ARG A 97 2.74 12.42 1.11
C ARG A 97 3.15 12.03 -0.32
N SER A 98 4.30 11.36 -0.44
CA SER A 98 4.86 10.99 -1.74
C SER A 98 4.48 9.56 -2.15
N LEU A 99 4.13 8.69 -1.20
CA LEU A 99 3.64 7.34 -1.51
C LEU A 99 2.31 7.35 -2.26
N LYS A 100 2.20 6.44 -3.24
CA LYS A 100 1.00 6.19 -4.04
C LYS A 100 0.25 4.98 -3.50
N ALA A 101 -1.06 5.14 -3.35
CA ALA A 101 -1.94 4.06 -2.97
C ALA A 101 -2.25 3.15 -4.18
N PRO A 102 -2.46 1.84 -3.97
CA PRO A 102 -2.97 0.93 -5.00
C PRO A 102 -4.35 1.35 -5.52
N ARG A 103 -4.75 0.85 -6.70
CA ARG A 103 -6.02 1.24 -7.31
C ARG A 103 -7.19 0.82 -6.43
N GLY A 104 -8.10 1.77 -6.22
CA GLY A 104 -9.29 1.55 -5.40
C GLY A 104 -9.03 1.62 -3.89
N PHE A 105 -7.83 2.02 -3.46
CA PHE A 105 -7.49 2.23 -2.06
C PHE A 105 -6.94 3.63 -1.81
N ASP A 106 -7.11 4.11 -0.58
CA ASP A 106 -6.38 5.24 -0.01
C ASP A 106 -5.52 4.74 1.15
N ILE A 107 -4.28 5.22 1.26
CA ILE A 107 -3.44 4.97 2.44
C ILE A 107 -3.92 5.89 3.57
N LYS A 108 -4.24 5.33 4.74
CA LYS A 108 -4.70 6.08 5.91
C LYS A 108 -3.56 6.37 6.88
N TYR A 109 -2.74 5.37 7.18
CA TYR A 109 -1.55 5.48 8.02
C TYR A 109 -0.62 4.27 7.79
N LEU A 110 0.63 4.45 8.20
CA LEU A 110 1.72 3.46 8.20
C LEU A 110 2.16 3.20 9.64
#